data_AF-A0A3C1BP07-F1
#
_entry.id   AF-A0A3C1BP07-F1
#
_cell.length_a   1.000
_cell.length_b   1.000
_cell.length_c   1.000
_cell.angle_alpha   90.00
_cell.angle_beta   90.00
_cell.angle_gamma   90.00
#
_symmetry.space_group_name_H-M   'P 1'
#
loop_
_entity.id
_entity.type
_entity.pdbx_description
1 polymer ?
#
loop_
_entity_poly.entity_id
_entity_poly.type
_entity_poly.pdbx_seq_one_letter_code
_entity_poly.pdbx_strand_id
1 'polypeptide(L)'
;MSDRNLDLAQKIIDLALSLGADSADAVVGESASLNVSCRLGQLEDTERSESRDLGLRAIIGQQQAFVSGTAGDAEALQRLAQRAVEMAKATPADR
;
A
#
# COMPACT_ATOMS: atom_id res chain seq x y z
N MET A 1 0.90 -16.04 -3.02
CA MET A 1 1.36 -14.87 -2.23
C MET A 1 2.65 -15.27 -1.56
N SER A 2 3.68 -14.42 -1.58
CA SER A 2 4.92 -14.68 -0.83
C SER A 2 4.69 -14.39 0.66
N ASP A 3 5.37 -15.12 1.55
CA ASP A 3 5.29 -14.89 3.01
C ASP A 3 5.62 -13.42 3.37
N ARG A 4 6.52 -12.81 2.61
CA ARG A 4 6.93 -11.41 2.77
C ARG A 4 5.80 -10.40 2.53
N ASN A 5 4.84 -10.69 1.65
CA ASN A 5 3.72 -9.78 1.37
C ASN A 5 2.64 -9.88 2.48
N LEU A 6 2.45 -11.09 3.04
CA LEU A 6 1.59 -11.30 4.19
C LEU A 6 2.15 -10.61 5.44
N ASP A 7 3.45 -10.73 5.69
CA ASP A 7 4.12 -10.02 6.79
C ASP A 7 3.94 -8.51 6.69
N LEU A 8 3.99 -7.97 5.47
CA LEU A 8 3.87 -6.55 5.23
C LEU A 8 2.43 -6.06 5.43
N ALA A 9 1.45 -6.82 4.93
CA ALA A 9 0.04 -6.59 5.19
C ALA A 9 -0.26 -6.61 6.70
N GLN A 10 0.25 -7.61 7.41
CA GLN A 10 0.06 -7.73 8.86
C GLN A 10 0.68 -6.53 9.59
N LYS A 11 1.92 -6.16 9.26
CA LYS A 11 2.60 -5.01 9.88
C LYS A 11 1.83 -3.70 9.73
N ILE A 12 1.30 -3.41 8.54
CA ILE A 12 0.58 -2.15 8.33
C ILE A 12 -0.79 -2.15 9.01
N ILE A 13 -1.45 -3.31 9.10
CA ILE A 13 -2.67 -3.50 9.91
C ILE A 13 -2.36 -3.24 11.39
N ASP A 14 -1.33 -3.88 11.94
CA ASP A 14 -0.92 -3.71 13.34
C ASP A 14 -0.60 -2.25 13.68
N LEU A 15 0.09 -1.55 12.76
CA LEU A 15 0.35 -0.12 12.89
C LEU A 15 -0.96 0.68 12.94
N ALA A 16 -1.90 0.45 12.02
CA ALA A 16 -3.17 1.16 12.00
C ALA A 16 -3.97 0.94 13.29
N LEU A 17 -4.03 -0.30 13.79
CA LEU A 17 -4.68 -0.64 15.06
C LEU A 17 -4.01 0.08 16.24
N SER A 18 -2.67 0.08 16.29
CA SER A 18 -1.92 0.78 17.36
C SER A 18 -2.12 2.30 17.38
N LEU A 19 -2.49 2.88 16.23
CA LEU A 19 -2.74 4.31 16.07
C LEU A 19 -4.21 4.71 16.34
N GLY A 20 -5.07 3.74 16.63
CA GLY A 20 -6.45 3.95 17.04
C GLY A 20 -7.51 3.64 15.99
N ALA A 21 -7.20 2.81 14.98
CA ALA A 21 -8.24 2.15 14.17
C ALA A 21 -8.93 1.05 15.00
N ASP A 22 -10.26 0.92 14.90
CA ASP A 22 -11.00 -0.20 15.50
C ASP A 22 -10.79 -1.49 14.68
N SER A 23 -10.73 -1.34 13.36
CA SER A 23 -10.39 -2.41 12.42
C SER A 23 -9.69 -1.84 11.19
N ALA A 24 -8.91 -2.68 10.52
CA ALA A 24 -8.20 -2.33 9.31
C ALA A 24 -8.06 -3.53 8.38
N ASP A 25 -8.01 -3.26 7.08
CA ASP A 25 -7.64 -4.24 6.06
C ASP A 25 -6.58 -3.66 5.13
N ALA A 26 -5.80 -4.56 4.54
CA ALA A 26 -4.69 -4.20 3.67
C ALA A 26 -4.71 -5.01 2.39
N VAL A 27 -4.35 -4.37 1.29
CA VAL A 27 -4.14 -4.99 -0.02
C VAL A 27 -2.69 -4.78 -0.41
N VAL A 28 -1.99 -5.85 -0.77
CA VAL A 28 -0.62 -5.78 -1.28
C VAL A 28 -0.61 -6.22 -2.74
N GLY A 29 -0.18 -5.31 -3.62
CA GLY A 29 0.05 -5.57 -5.04
C GLY A 29 1.54 -5.65 -5.32
N GLU A 30 1.95 -6.55 -6.20
CA GLU A 30 3.32 -6.61 -6.71
C GLU A 30 3.22 -6.63 -8.23
N SER A 31 3.98 -5.75 -8.89
CA SER A 31 3.99 -5.65 -10.34
C SER A 31 5.43 -5.69 -10.84
N ALA A 32 5.64 -6.34 -11.98
CA ALA A 32 6.92 -6.36 -12.66
C ALA A 32 6.67 -6.26 -14.17
N SER A 33 7.44 -5.43 -14.86
CA SER A 33 7.38 -5.27 -16.31
C SER A 33 8.77 -5.20 -16.92
N LEU A 34 8.89 -5.70 -18.16
CA LEU A 34 10.10 -5.63 -18.96
C LEU A 34 9.70 -5.08 -20.34
N ASN A 35 10.30 -3.97 -20.74
CA ASN A 35 10.15 -3.39 -22.06
C ASN A 35 11.44 -3.60 -22.84
N VAL A 36 11.33 -4.12 -24.07
CA VAL A 36 12.47 -4.29 -24.98
C VAL A 36 12.11 -3.63 -26.30
N SER A 37 12.94 -2.70 -26.76
CA SER A 37 12.75 -2.03 -28.04
C SER A 37 13.89 -2.35 -29.00
N CYS A 38 13.54 -2.58 -30.26
CA CYS A 38 14.49 -2.86 -31.34
C CYS A 38 14.13 -2.02 -32.58
N ARG A 39 15.13 -1.45 -33.24
CA ARG A 39 14.98 -0.72 -34.51
C ARG A 39 16.01 -1.22 -35.50
N LEU A 40 15.54 -1.50 -36.72
CA LEU A 40 16.36 -2.07 -37.81
C LEU A 40 17.08 -3.37 -37.42
N GLY A 41 16.45 -4.20 -36.56
CA GLY A 41 17.04 -5.45 -36.08
C GLY A 41 18.15 -5.29 -35.05
N GLN A 42 18.41 -4.06 -34.57
CA GLN A 42 19.34 -3.78 -33.48
C GLN A 42 18.55 -3.46 -32.21
N LEU A 43 19.01 -3.99 -31.08
CA LEU A 43 18.48 -3.64 -29.75
C LEU A 43 18.74 -2.15 -29.49
N GLU A 44 17.69 -1.42 -29.15
CA GLU A 44 17.81 0.00 -28.79
C GLU A 44 17.74 0.20 -27.29
N ASP A 45 16.75 -0.40 -26.64
CA ASP A 45 16.51 -0.19 -25.21
C ASP A 45 15.98 -1.43 -24.51
N THR A 46 16.23 -1.51 -23.22
CA THR A 46 15.68 -2.53 -22.33
C THR A 46 15.43 -1.92 -20.95
N GLU A 47 14.17 -1.76 -20.59
CA GLU A 47 13.75 -1.22 -19.30
C GLU A 47 13.08 -2.31 -18.46
N ARG A 48 13.43 -2.36 -17.18
CA ARG A 48 12.77 -3.24 -16.20
C ARG A 48 12.19 -2.41 -15.07
N SER A 49 10.93 -2.63 -14.76
CA SER A 49 10.23 -2.00 -13.65
C SER A 49 9.70 -3.05 -12.68
N GLU A 50 9.81 -2.77 -11.39
CA GLU A 50 9.22 -3.55 -10.31
C GLU A 50 8.59 -2.58 -9.31
N SER A 51 7.34 -2.82 -8.93
CA SER A 51 6.68 -2.08 -7.86
C SER A 51 6.06 -3.04 -6.86
N ARG A 52 5.96 -2.56 -5.62
CA ARG A 52 5.11 -3.18 -4.62
C ARG A 52 4.24 -2.12 -4.01
N ASP A 53 2.95 -2.25 -4.23
CA ASP A 53 1.94 -1.26 -3.86
C ASP A 53 1.11 -1.77 -2.68
N LEU A 54 0.65 -0.83 -1.88
CA LEU A 54 -0.10 -1.07 -0.66
C LEU A 54 -1.35 -0.21 -0.65
N GLY A 55 -2.47 -0.85 -0.38
CA GLY A 55 -3.70 -0.21 0.06
C GLY A 55 -3.91 -0.51 1.53
N LEU A 56 -4.33 0.49 2.30
CA LEU A 56 -4.74 0.36 3.69
C LEU A 56 -6.09 1.04 3.87
N ARG A 57 -7.07 0.31 4.41
CA ARG A 57 -8.30 0.88 4.95
C ARG A 57 -8.22 0.90 6.47
N ALA A 58 -8.52 2.04 7.06
CA ALA A 58 -8.73 2.17 8.51
C ALA A 58 -10.21 2.49 8.77
N ILE A 59 -10.79 1.82 9.77
CA ILE A 59 -12.19 1.96 10.17
C ILE A 59 -12.24 2.33 11.65
N ILE A 60 -13.00 3.38 11.97
CA ILE A 60 -13.22 3.90 13.32
C ILE A 60 -14.71 4.18 13.51
N GLY A 61 -15.40 3.30 14.22
CA GLY A 61 -16.85 3.28 14.33
C GLY A 61 -17.52 3.14 12.96
N GLN A 62 -18.22 4.20 12.52
CA GLN A 62 -18.87 4.29 11.21
C GLN A 62 -18.05 5.13 10.20
N GLN A 63 -16.84 5.55 10.56
CA GLN A 63 -15.98 6.38 9.72
C GLN A 63 -14.87 5.51 9.12
N GLN A 64 -14.54 5.71 7.86
CA GLN A 64 -13.49 4.96 7.18
C GLN A 64 -12.70 5.82 6.22
N ALA A 65 -11.44 5.46 6.00
CA ALA A 65 -10.63 6.02 4.93
C ALA A 65 -9.75 4.95 4.30
N PHE A 66 -9.57 5.04 2.99
CA PHE A 66 -8.65 4.22 2.23
C PHE A 66 -7.52 5.07 1.68
N VAL A 67 -6.29 4.62 1.88
CA VAL A 67 -5.09 5.24 1.33
C VAL A 67 -4.27 4.20 0.58
N SER A 68 -3.57 4.64 -0.45
CA SER A 68 -2.63 3.81 -1.18
C SER A 68 -1.25 4.44 -1.22
N GLY A 69 -0.22 3.61 -1.32
CA GLY A 69 1.16 4.02 -1.48
C GLY A 69 2.06 2.87 -1.88
N THR A 70 3.34 3.15 -2.11
CA THR A 70 4.32 2.12 -2.45
C THR A 70 4.98 1.61 -1.16
N ALA A 71 5.18 0.30 -1.06
CA ALA A 71 5.87 -0.32 0.06
C ALA A 71 7.31 0.22 0.16
N GLY A 72 7.65 0.75 1.33
CA GLY A 72 8.96 1.34 1.62
C GLY A 72 9.56 0.78 2.90
N ASP A 73 10.32 1.64 3.59
CA ASP A 73 10.85 1.35 4.92
C ASP A 73 9.77 1.44 6.02
N ALA A 74 10.17 1.14 7.25
CA ALA A 74 9.26 1.19 8.40
C ALA A 74 8.65 2.58 8.63
N GLU A 75 9.40 3.65 8.35
CA GLU A 75 8.93 5.02 8.49
C GLU A 75 7.84 5.35 7.47
N ALA A 76 8.01 4.91 6.21
CA ALA A 76 7.01 5.05 5.17
C ALA A 76 5.71 4.30 5.52
N LEU A 77 5.82 3.09 6.05
CA LEU A 77 4.66 2.32 6.52
C LEU A 77 3.94 3.04 7.67
N GLN A 78 4.68 3.56 8.64
CA GLN A 78 4.12 4.30 9.76
C GLN A 78 3.41 5.57 9.31
N ARG A 79 4.00 6.34 8.38
CA ARG A 79 3.37 7.54 7.80
C ARG A 79 2.09 7.19 7.05
N LEU A 80 2.08 6.09 6.28
CA LEU A 80 0.90 5.64 5.53
C LEU A 80 -0.23 5.23 6.49
N ALA A 81 0.09 4.46 7.54
CA ALA A 81 -0.87 4.06 8.57
C ALA A 81 -1.44 5.26 9.33
N GLN A 82 -0.58 6.19 9.77
CA GLN A 82 -1.00 7.42 10.44
C GLN A 82 -1.96 8.23 9.57
N ARG A 83 -1.62 8.39 8.29
CA ARG A 83 -2.47 9.12 7.35
C ARG A 83 -3.84 8.45 7.21
N ALA A 84 -3.89 7.13 7.09
CA ALA A 84 -5.16 6.41 6.99
C ALA A 84 -6.06 6.66 8.21
N VAL A 85 -5.48 6.55 9.41
CA VAL A 85 -6.19 6.73 10.68
C VAL A 85 -6.67 8.17 10.85
N GLU A 86 -5.83 9.17 10.58
CA GLU A 86 -6.25 10.58 10.68
C GLU A 86 -7.32 10.94 9.66
N MET A 87 -7.23 10.39 8.44
CA MET A 87 -8.27 10.56 7.43
C MET A 87 -9.58 9.90 7.87
N ALA A 88 -9.54 8.69 8.43
CA ALA A 88 -10.74 8.02 8.94
C ALA A 88 -11.41 8.83 10.05
N LYS A 89 -10.64 9.38 11.01
CA LYS A 89 -11.17 10.24 12.08
C LYS A 89 -11.80 11.54 11.57
N ALA A 90 -11.32 12.07 10.45
CA ALA A 90 -11.82 13.31 9.86
C ALA A 90 -12.97 13.09 8.86
N THR A 91 -13.30 11.84 8.54
CA THR A 91 -14.33 11.50 7.54
C THR A 91 -15.69 11.40 8.22
N PRO A 92 -16.76 12.00 7.67
CA PRO A 92 -18.12 11.80 8.19
C PRO A 92 -18.49 10.32 8.26
N ALA A 93 -19.35 9.95 9.21
CA ALA A 93 -19.87 8.59 9.26
C ALA A 93 -20.54 8.22 7.93
N ASP A 94 -20.19 7.04 7.41
CA ASP A 94 -20.81 6.49 6.20
C ASP A 94 -22.29 6.21 6.49
N ARG A 95 -23.19 6.72 5.64
CA ARG A 95 -24.65 6.72 5.86
C ARG A 95 -25.37 5.69 5.00
#